data_AF-A0AAV5VRR6-F1
#
_entry.id   AF-A0AAV5VRR6-F1
#
_cell.length_a   1.000
_cell.length_b   1.000
_cell.length_c   1.000
_cell.angle_alpha   90.00
_cell.angle_beta   90.00
_cell.angle_gamma   90.00
#
_symmetry.space_group_name_H-M   'P 1'
#
loop_
_entity.id
_entity.type
_entity.pdbx_description
1 polymer ?
#
loop_
_entity_poly.entity_id
_entity_poly.type
_entity_poly.pdbx_seq_one_letter_code
_entity_poly.pdbx_strand_id
1 'polypeptide(L)'
;YSMLYLHKTQMSATTQKMHMRFVHQLCMQASVPFLVLVCPLFSLILLVLFEVPLKNNLPGYLLLAMLMVHGPLTSFSTIALYDPYRK
;
A
#
# COMPACT_ATOMS: atom_id res chain seq x y z
N TYR A 1 15.25 21.08 -7.78
CA TYR A 1 16.60 20.56 -7.50
C TYR A 1 17.37 21.33 -6.42
N SER A 2 17.22 22.66 -6.27
CA SER A 2 17.92 23.44 -5.22
C SER A 2 17.49 23.08 -3.78
N MET A 3 16.21 22.82 -3.54
CA MET A 3 15.68 22.55 -2.20
C MET A 3 16.17 21.23 -1.57
N LEU A 4 16.39 20.18 -2.38
CA LEU A 4 16.93 18.88 -1.94
C LEU A 4 18.42 18.95 -1.58
N TYR A 5 19.17 19.86 -2.22
CA TYR A 5 20.60 20.03 -1.97
C TYR A 5 20.85 20.74 -0.63
N LEU A 6 20.07 21.78 -0.32
CA LEU A 6 20.16 22.52 0.94
C LEU A 6 19.77 21.67 2.17
N HIS A 7 18.81 20.77 2.01
CA HIS A 7 18.34 19.90 3.09
C HIS A 7 19.38 18.84 3.48
N LYS A 8 20.20 18.41 2.52
CA LYS A 8 21.27 17.42 2.72
C LYS A 8 22.42 17.97 3.57
N THR A 9 22.64 19.29 3.55
CA THR A 9 23.73 19.96 4.28
C THR A 9 23.39 20.34 5.72
N GLN A 10 22.10 20.33 6.11
CA GLN A 10 21.68 20.70 7.48
C GLN A 10 21.20 19.52 8.35
N MET A 11 21.06 18.32 7.78
CA MET A 11 20.70 17.13 8.55
C MET A 11 21.93 16.40 9.06
N SER A 12 21.92 16.05 10.36
CA SER A 12 22.85 15.07 10.90
C SER A 12 22.69 13.73 10.17
N ALA A 13 23.78 12.95 10.04
CA ALA A 13 23.74 11.62 9.43
C ALA A 13 22.69 10.69 10.07
N THR A 14 22.44 10.87 11.37
CA THR A 14 21.40 10.18 12.14
C THR A 14 19.99 10.57 11.70
N THR A 15 19.72 11.87 11.51
CA THR A 15 18.43 12.37 11.02
C THR A 15 18.17 11.91 9.59
N GLN A 16 19.19 11.94 8.73
CA GLN A 16 19.08 11.45 7.35
C GLN A 16 18.71 9.96 7.31
N LYS A 17 19.32 9.14 8.17
CA LYS A 17 19.01 7.70 8.26
C LYS A 17 17.58 7.44 8.73
N MET A 18 17.07 8.25 9.66
CA MET A 18 15.67 8.19 10.10
C MET A 18 14.70 8.58 8.98
N HIS A 19 15.02 9.63 8.22
CA HIS A 19 14.21 10.07 7.09
C HIS A 19 14.15 9.00 5.98
N MET A 20 15.26 8.34 5.68
CA MET A 20 15.29 7.24 4.70
C MET A 20 14.43 6.05 5.16
N ARG A 21 14.46 5.71 6.46
CA ARG A 21 13.58 4.66 7.02
C ARG A 21 12.11 5.05 6.93
N PHE A 22 11.78 6.31 7.23
CA PHE A 22 10.42 6.83 7.11
C PHE A 22 9.91 6.78 5.67
N VAL A 23 10.72 7.22 4.69
CA VAL A 23 10.34 7.15 3.27
C VAL A 23 10.14 5.71 2.82
N HIS A 24 11.01 4.78 3.24
CA HIS A 24 10.86 3.37 2.94
C HIS A 24 9.56 2.79 3.52
N GLN A 25 9.24 3.15 4.77
CA GLN A 25 7.98 2.78 5.41
C GLN A 25 6.77 3.36 4.67
N LEU A 26 6.84 4.62 4.25
CA LEU A 26 5.78 5.28 3.48
C LEU A 26 5.53 4.57 2.15
N CYS A 27 6.60 4.19 1.44
CA CYS A 27 6.49 3.43 0.19
C CYS A 27 5.86 2.05 0.40
N MET A 28 6.26 1.33 1.46
CA MET A 28 5.68 0.03 1.80
C MET A 28 4.22 0.16 2.25
N GLN A 29 3.88 1.22 2.98
CA GLN A 29 2.51 1.48 3.40
C GLN A 29 1.63 1.98 2.24
N ALA A 30 2.20 2.62 1.23
CA ALA A 30 1.49 3.04 0.02
C ALA A 30 1.29 1.89 -0.98
N SER A 31 2.16 0.88 -0.99
CA SER A 31 2.02 -0.29 -1.87
C SER A 31 0.87 -1.20 -1.45
N VAL A 32 0.55 -1.28 -0.15
CA VAL A 32 -0.58 -2.06 0.38
C VAL A 32 -1.94 -1.58 -0.15
N PRO A 33 -2.36 -0.31 0.02
CA PRO A 33 -3.60 0.19 -0.55
C PRO A 33 -3.56 0.17 -2.07
N PHE A 34 -2.40 0.34 -2.71
CA PHE A 34 -2.29 0.18 -4.16
C PHE A 34 -2.66 -1.24 -4.61
N LEU A 35 -2.08 -2.28 -4.00
CA LEU A 35 -2.40 -3.67 -4.35
C LEU A 35 -3.84 -4.03 -3.99
N VAL A 36 -4.36 -3.52 -2.87
CA VAL A 36 -5.70 -3.92 -2.40
C VAL A 36 -6.85 -3.10 -2.99
N LEU A 37 -6.60 -1.91 -3.54
CA LEU A 37 -7.64 -1.15 -4.25
C LEU A 37 -7.50 -1.28 -5.76
N VAL A 38 -6.27 -1.14 -6.30
CA VAL A 38 -6.06 -1.07 -7.74
C VAL A 38 -6.23 -2.44 -8.40
N CYS A 39 -5.68 -3.52 -7.84
CA CYS A 39 -5.88 -4.86 -8.43
C CYS A 39 -7.36 -5.28 -8.51
N PRO A 40 -8.17 -5.17 -7.44
CA PRO A 40 -9.58 -5.54 -7.54
C PRO A 40 -10.37 -4.60 -8.47
N LEU A 41 -10.15 -3.28 -8.41
CA LEU A 41 -10.81 -2.35 -9.34
C LEU A 41 -10.46 -2.67 -10.81
N PHE A 42 -9.18 -2.93 -11.08
CA PHE A 42 -8.71 -3.33 -12.41
C PHE A 42 -9.32 -4.66 -12.86
N SER A 43 -9.41 -5.65 -11.96
CA SER A 43 -10.06 -6.94 -12.22
C SER A 43 -11.55 -6.77 -12.53
N LEU A 44 -12.24 -5.89 -11.81
CA LEU A 44 -13.65 -5.57 -12.05
C LEU A 44 -13.85 -4.92 -13.42
N ILE A 45 -13.00 -3.95 -13.78
CA ILE A 45 -13.02 -3.30 -15.09
C ILE A 45 -12.79 -4.34 -16.21
N LEU A 46 -11.83 -5.24 -16.05
CA LEU A 46 -11.59 -6.32 -17.00
C LEU A 46 -12.80 -7.25 -17.15
N LEU A 47 -13.40 -7.68 -16.03
CA LEU A 47 -14.59 -8.55 -16.09
C LEU A 47 -15.76 -7.89 -16.83
N VAL A 48 -15.97 -6.59 -16.61
CA VAL A 48 -16.98 -5.79 -17.32
C VAL A 48 -16.64 -5.65 -18.80
N LEU A 49 -15.38 -5.36 -19.12
CA LEU A 49 -14.92 -5.15 -20.50
C LEU A 49 -15.01 -6.43 -21.36
N PHE A 50 -14.75 -7.60 -20.77
CA PHE A 50 -14.80 -8.89 -21.44
C PHE A 50 -16.18 -9.55 -21.42
N GLU A 51 -17.23 -8.84 -20.96
CA GLU A 51 -18.60 -9.34 -20.82
C GLU A 51 -18.68 -10.74 -20.16
N VAL A 52 -17.78 -11.01 -19.22
CA VAL A 52 -17.74 -12.31 -18.55
C VAL A 52 -19.04 -12.47 -17.79
N PRO A 53 -19.87 -13.48 -18.10
CA PRO A 53 -21.17 -13.60 -17.47
C PRO A 53 -21.00 -13.83 -15.97
N LEU A 54 -21.38 -12.83 -15.16
CA LEU A 54 -21.48 -12.91 -13.70
C LEU A 54 -22.65 -13.81 -13.26
N LYS A 55 -22.94 -14.87 -14.01
CA LYS A 55 -24.09 -15.75 -13.80
C LYS A 55 -24.06 -16.39 -12.41
N ASN A 56 -22.85 -16.59 -11.88
CA ASN A 56 -22.62 -16.81 -10.46
C ASN A 56 -21.84 -15.61 -9.93
N ASN A 57 -22.29 -15.00 -8.83
CA ASN A 57 -21.64 -13.85 -8.17
C ASN A 57 -20.25 -14.16 -7.58
N LEU A 58 -19.63 -15.29 -7.91
CA LEU A 58 -18.30 -15.72 -7.48
C LEU A 58 -17.20 -14.66 -7.69
N PRO A 59 -17.11 -13.97 -8.84
CA PRO A 59 -16.13 -12.89 -9.01
C PRO A 59 -16.38 -11.73 -8.06
N GLY A 60 -17.66 -11.40 -7.83
CA GLY A 60 -18.07 -10.38 -6.86
C GLY A 60 -17.72 -10.78 -5.42
N TYR A 61 -17.89 -12.05 -5.05
CA TYR A 61 -17.50 -12.56 -3.73
C TYR A 61 -15.98 -12.59 -3.53
N LEU A 62 -15.20 -12.91 -4.56
CA LEU A 62 -13.74 -12.81 -4.54
C LEU A 62 -13.27 -11.37 -4.36
N LEU A 63 -13.89 -10.44 -5.08
CA LEU A 63 -13.68 -8.99 -4.94
C LEU A 63 -13.99 -8.50 -3.53
N LEU A 64 -15.15 -8.91 -2.99
CA LEU A 64 -15.56 -8.57 -1.63
C LEU A 64 -14.60 -9.15 -0.60
N ALA A 65 -14.15 -10.40 -0.75
CA ALA A 65 -13.17 -11.03 0.14
C ALA A 65 -11.83 -10.28 0.12
N MET A 66 -11.34 -9.89 -1.06
CA MET A 66 -10.12 -9.08 -1.18
C MET A 66 -10.27 -7.71 -0.50
N LEU A 67 -11.44 -7.09 -0.66
CA LEU A 67 -11.76 -5.84 0.03
C LEU A 67 -11.83 -6.06 1.55
N MET A 68 -12.41 -7.15 2.06
CA MET A 68 -12.47 -7.39 3.51
C MET A 68 -11.09 -7.66 4.14
N VAL A 69 -10.17 -8.27 3.39
CA VAL A 69 -8.80 -8.56 3.86
C VAL A 69 -7.91 -7.31 3.87
N HIS A 70 -8.30 -6.20 3.20
CA HIS A 70 -7.51 -4.97 3.14
C HIS A 70 -7.18 -4.38 4.52
N GLY A 71 -8.18 -4.31 5.41
CA GLY A 71 -8.05 -3.72 6.73
C GLY A 71 -7.04 -4.49 7.59
N PRO A 72 -7.23 -5.82 7.76
CA PRO A 72 -6.26 -6.69 8.42
C PRO A 72 -4.86 -6.62 7.81
N LEU A 73 -4.73 -6.64 6.47
CA LEU A 73 -3.43 -6.59 5.79
C LEU A 73 -2.71 -5.26 6.01
N THR A 74 -3.45 -4.16 6.00
CA THR A 74 -2.91 -2.82 6.30
C THR A 74 -2.45 -2.72 7.75
N SER A 75 -3.24 -3.27 8.68
CA SER A 75 -2.88 -3.33 10.10
C SER A 75 -1.65 -4.22 10.34
N PHE A 76 -1.59 -5.42 9.74
CA PHE A 76 -0.43 -6.30 9.82
C PHE A 76 0.82 -5.66 9.24
N SER A 77 0.70 -5.01 8.08
CA SER A 77 1.82 -4.29 7.46
C SER A 77 2.29 -3.15 8.35
N THR A 78 1.37 -2.39 8.95
CA THR A 78 1.69 -1.32 9.88
C THR A 78 2.41 -1.87 11.12
N ILE A 79 1.91 -2.92 11.76
CA ILE A 79 2.53 -3.54 12.95
C ILE A 79 3.88 -4.19 12.62
N ALA A 80 4.01 -4.85 11.47
CA ALA A 80 5.25 -5.50 11.07
C ALA A 80 6.36 -4.50 10.72
N LEU A 81 6.00 -3.34 10.15
CA LEU A 81 6.95 -2.29 9.71
C LEU A 81 7.21 -1.18 10.75
N TYR A 82 6.28 -0.88 11.66
CA TYR A 82 6.48 0.15 12.69
C TYR A 82 7.15 -0.43 13.94
N ASP A 83 8.45 -0.13 14.09
CA ASP A 83 9.24 -0.36 15.31
C ASP A 83 8.56 0.08 16.63
N PRO A 84 7.80 1.20 16.73
CA PRO A 84 7.12 1.56 17.99
C PRO A 84 5.96 0.62 18.38
N TYR A 85 5.47 -0.24 17.48
CA TYR A 85 4.46 -1.28 17.79
C TYR A 85 5.08 -2.65 18.10
N ARG A 86 6.39 -2.81 17.93
CA ARG A 86 7.16 -4.03 18.25
C ARG A 86 7.72 -4.03 19.69
N LYS A 87 7.38 -3.04 20.51
CA LYS A 87 7.81 -2.92 21.90
C LYS A 87 6.73 -3.38 22.87
#